data_AF-A0A7V0X8B7-F1
#
_entry.id   AF-A0A7V0X8B7-F1
#
_cell.length_a   1.000
_cell.length_b   1.000
_cell.length_c   1.000
_cell.angle_alpha   90.00
_cell.angle_beta   90.00
_cell.angle_gamma   90.00
#
_symmetry.space_group_name_H-M   'P 1'
#
loop_
_entity.id
_entity.type
_entity.pdbx_description
1 polymer ?
#
loop_
_entity_poly.entity_id
_entity_poly.type
_entity_poly.pdbx_seq_one_letter_code
_entity_poly.pdbx_strand_id
1 'polypeptide(L)'
;SYTLNPDVSLGSEKWLNLYKYNNDDQNNSLRCIQALRAKDYRIVATTPHTTDTLLTEFPLDQKTAFFFGTEMQGLSQTVMENADAFMKIPMYGFTESLNISVSVALTVFYLSEKGRNSIANWSLSEEEQVETLLQWLKTSIAQSEGIIQKYLLDNNLEKH
;
A
#
# COMPACT_ATOMS: atom_id res chain seq x y z
N SER A 1 12.18 13.25 -8.66
CA SER A 1 10.72 13.39 -8.78
C SER A 1 10.18 12.21 -9.58
N TYR A 2 9.52 11.25 -8.94
CA TYR A 2 8.87 10.14 -9.64
C TYR A 2 7.53 10.64 -10.18
N THR A 3 7.49 10.91 -11.48
CA THR A 3 6.28 11.26 -12.23
C THR A 3 5.56 9.96 -12.59
N LEU A 4 4.33 9.78 -12.09
CA LEU A 4 3.47 8.66 -12.48
C LEU A 4 3.26 8.71 -14.00
N ASN A 5 3.50 7.60 -14.69
CA ASN A 5 3.25 7.52 -16.12
C ASN A 5 1.74 7.26 -16.36
N PRO A 6 1.01 8.19 -16.98
CA PRO A 6 -0.42 8.02 -17.28
C PRO A 6 -0.70 6.78 -18.15
N ASP A 7 0.25 6.40 -19.01
CA ASP A 7 0.11 5.30 -19.97
C ASP A 7 0.09 3.92 -19.30
N VAL A 8 0.67 3.82 -18.09
CA VAL A 8 0.74 2.56 -17.32
C VAL A 8 -0.35 2.50 -16.24
N SER A 9 -0.77 3.65 -15.73
CA SER A 9 -1.72 3.75 -14.63
C SER A 9 -3.18 3.75 -15.09
N LEU A 10 -3.48 4.18 -16.33
CA LEU A 10 -4.81 4.10 -16.98
C LEU A 10 -5.99 4.56 -16.09
N GLY A 11 -5.77 5.49 -15.15
CA GLY A 11 -6.79 6.00 -14.24
C GLY A 11 -7.02 5.16 -12.97
N SER A 12 -6.30 4.05 -12.78
CA SER A 12 -6.36 3.22 -11.57
C SER A 12 -5.88 3.96 -10.32
N GLU A 13 -5.00 4.94 -10.49
CA GLU A 13 -4.46 5.78 -9.42
C GLU A 13 -5.54 6.60 -8.70
N LYS A 14 -6.68 6.85 -9.35
CA LYS A 14 -7.84 7.57 -8.76
C LYS A 14 -8.61 6.73 -7.75
N TRP A 15 -8.43 5.41 -7.80
CA TRP A 15 -9.12 4.42 -6.97
C TRP A 15 -8.16 3.77 -5.97
N LEU A 16 -7.05 4.44 -5.67
CA LEU A 16 -6.04 4.00 -4.73
C LEU A 16 -5.72 5.13 -3.74
N ASN A 17 -5.57 4.77 -2.47
CA ASN A 17 -5.09 5.68 -1.44
C ASN A 17 -3.57 5.72 -1.50
N LEU A 18 -3.02 6.74 -2.17
CA LEU A 18 -1.57 6.93 -2.29
C LEU A 18 -1.04 7.88 -1.21
N TYR A 19 -0.19 7.35 -0.33
CA TYR A 19 0.49 8.12 0.71
C TYR A 19 1.97 8.26 0.36
N LYS A 20 2.43 9.51 0.19
CA LYS A 20 3.85 9.81 -0.08
C LYS A 20 4.51 10.32 1.19
N TYR A 21 5.64 9.71 1.54
CA TYR A 21 6.50 10.12 2.65
C TYR A 21 7.81 10.66 2.05
N ASN A 22 7.94 11.99 1.98
CA ASN A 22 9.03 12.68 1.28
C ASN A 22 9.62 13.85 2.11
N ASN A 23 9.76 13.68 3.42
CA ASN A 23 10.43 14.70 4.23
C ASN A 23 11.94 14.43 4.21
N ASP A 24 12.71 15.40 3.75
CA ASP A 24 14.16 15.25 3.54
C ASP A 24 14.95 15.13 4.86
N ASP A 25 14.40 15.66 5.96
CA ASP A 25 15.06 15.66 7.27
C ASP A 25 14.75 14.43 8.15
N GLN A 26 14.03 13.42 7.62
CA GLN A 26 13.51 12.31 8.42
C GLN A 26 13.64 10.95 7.71
N ASN A 27 13.74 9.88 8.51
CA ASN A 27 13.64 8.53 7.97
C ASN A 27 12.18 8.22 7.58
N ASN A 28 11.88 8.40 6.30
CA ASN A 28 10.53 8.22 5.74
C ASN A 28 10.01 6.78 5.91
N SER A 29 10.87 5.76 5.80
CA SER A 29 10.50 4.35 6.02
C SER A 29 10.04 4.12 7.46
N LEU A 30 10.80 4.63 8.43
CA LEU A 30 10.47 4.47 9.85
C LEU A 30 9.14 5.16 10.20
N ARG A 31 8.91 6.37 9.70
CA ARG A 31 7.65 7.10 9.90
C ARG A 31 6.45 6.34 9.32
N CYS A 32 6.59 5.78 8.12
CA CYS A 32 5.56 4.95 7.50
C CYS A 32 5.27 3.71 8.36
N ILE A 33 6.31 3.01 8.82
CA ILE A 33 6.19 1.85 9.71
C ILE A 33 5.45 2.21 11.00
N GLN A 34 5.82 3.31 11.67
CA GLN A 34 5.16 3.77 12.89
C GLN A 34 3.68 4.10 12.66
N ALA A 35 3.35 4.77 11.57
CA ALA A 35 1.97 5.10 11.21
C ALA A 35 1.13 3.84 10.92
N LEU A 36 1.73 2.81 10.33
CA LEU A 36 1.08 1.52 10.08
C LEU A 36 0.88 0.73 11.37
N ARG A 37 1.89 0.67 12.23
CA ARG A 37 1.79 0.01 13.55
C ARG A 37 0.74 0.64 14.44
N ALA A 38 0.58 1.97 14.41
CA ALA A 38 -0.49 2.68 15.11
C ALA A 38 -1.90 2.29 14.63
N LYS A 39 -2.01 1.61 13.49
CA LYS A 39 -3.26 1.07 12.92
C LYS A 39 -3.30 -0.47 13.01
N ASP A 40 -2.47 -1.06 13.87
CA ASP A 40 -2.36 -2.50 14.12
C ASP A 40 -1.92 -3.34 12.91
N TYR A 41 -1.14 -2.75 11.99
CA TYR A 41 -0.53 -3.51 10.90
C TYR A 41 0.77 -4.18 11.34
N ARG A 42 0.87 -5.47 11.06
CA ARG A 42 2.14 -6.21 11.01
C ARG A 42 2.96 -5.77 9.80
N ILE A 43 4.24 -5.53 10.00
CA ILE A 43 5.19 -5.11 8.98
C ILE A 43 5.90 -6.34 8.40
N VAL A 44 5.75 -6.56 7.09
CA VAL A 44 6.35 -7.71 6.41
C VAL A 44 7.34 -7.23 5.35
N ALA A 45 8.59 -7.66 5.49
CA ALA A 45 9.63 -7.41 4.51
C ALA A 45 9.62 -8.49 3.42
N THR A 46 9.43 -8.10 2.15
CA THR A 46 9.53 -9.03 1.03
C THR A 46 10.96 -9.10 0.52
N THR A 47 11.62 -10.25 0.66
CA THR A 47 13.04 -10.43 0.27
C THR A 47 13.34 -11.89 -0.09
N PRO A 48 14.13 -12.16 -1.14
CA PRO A 48 14.53 -13.53 -1.48
C PRO A 48 15.56 -14.12 -0.51
N HIS A 49 16.22 -13.28 0.31
CA HIS A 49 17.41 -13.64 1.09
C HIS A 49 17.11 -14.16 2.51
N THR A 50 15.86 -14.53 2.80
CA THR A 50 15.46 -15.07 4.11
C THR A 50 14.73 -16.41 3.96
N THR A 51 14.53 -17.09 5.08
CA THR A 51 13.97 -18.45 5.13
C THR A 51 12.63 -18.55 5.85
N ASP A 52 12.04 -17.41 6.24
CA ASP A 52 10.94 -17.41 7.20
C ASP A 52 9.63 -17.97 6.63
N THR A 53 9.11 -17.36 5.55
CA THR A 53 7.79 -17.77 5.05
C THR A 53 7.68 -17.59 3.54
N LEU A 54 7.14 -18.62 2.88
CA LEU A 54 6.79 -18.55 1.46
C LEU A 54 5.48 -17.80 1.26
N LEU A 55 5.34 -17.08 0.15
CA LEU A 55 4.09 -16.42 -0.25
C LEU A 55 2.88 -17.37 -0.16
N THR A 56 3.07 -18.63 -0.54
CA THR A 56 2.02 -19.67 -0.54
C THR A 56 1.54 -20.02 0.87
N GLU A 57 2.43 -19.99 1.84
CA GLU A 57 2.19 -20.41 3.23
C GLU A 57 1.88 -19.22 4.14
N PHE A 58 2.01 -17.99 3.63
CA PHE A 58 1.90 -16.79 4.45
C PHE A 58 0.52 -16.67 5.14
N PRO A 59 0.47 -16.48 6.48
CA PRO A 59 -0.78 -16.41 7.22
C PRO A 59 -1.46 -15.04 7.07
N LEU A 60 -2.78 -15.07 6.87
CA LEU A 60 -3.64 -13.88 6.75
C LEU A 60 -4.54 -13.72 7.99
N ASP A 61 -3.94 -13.86 9.16
CA ASP A 61 -4.61 -13.82 10.47
C ASP A 61 -4.69 -12.41 11.08
N GLN A 62 -3.99 -11.43 10.50
CA GLN A 62 -3.92 -10.06 10.98
C GLN A 62 -3.70 -9.05 9.85
N LYS A 63 -4.02 -7.78 10.12
CA LYS A 63 -3.73 -6.66 9.21
C LYS A 63 -2.24 -6.65 8.88
N THR A 64 -1.90 -6.69 7.60
CA THR A 64 -0.52 -6.90 7.16
C THR A 64 -0.14 -5.87 6.10
N ALA A 65 1.01 -5.23 6.27
CA ALA A 65 1.61 -4.31 5.31
C ALA A 65 2.87 -4.94 4.72
N PHE A 66 2.86 -5.18 3.41
CA PHE A 66 4.00 -5.74 2.67
C PHE A 66 4.87 -4.62 2.13
N PHE A 67 6.15 -4.65 2.47
CA PHE A 67 7.15 -3.70 2.01
C PHE A 67 7.97 -4.33 0.89
N PHE A 68 8.04 -3.62 -0.24
CA PHE A 68 8.82 -4.01 -1.40
C PHE A 68 10.00 -3.06 -1.59
N GLY A 69 11.15 -3.64 -1.93
CA GLY A 69 12.40 -2.93 -2.14
C GLY A 69 12.57 -2.38 -3.54
N THR A 70 13.54 -1.49 -3.75
CA THR A 70 13.89 -0.99 -5.10
C THR A 70 14.63 -2.06 -5.92
N GLU A 71 14.63 -1.93 -7.25
CA GLU A 71 15.28 -2.91 -8.15
C GLU A 71 16.77 -3.10 -7.88
N MET A 72 17.47 -2.05 -7.45
CA MET A 72 18.92 -2.11 -7.23
C MET A 72 19.32 -2.51 -5.81
N GLN A 73 18.65 -1.94 -4.80
CA GLN A 73 19.10 -2.04 -3.41
C GLN A 73 18.22 -2.95 -2.57
N GLY A 74 17.11 -3.44 -3.13
CA GLY A 74 16.10 -4.15 -2.34
C GLY A 74 15.52 -3.24 -1.26
N LEU A 75 15.19 -3.84 -0.12
CA LEU A 75 14.64 -3.13 1.03
C LEU A 75 15.74 -2.40 1.80
N SER A 76 15.41 -1.22 2.32
CA SER A 76 16.33 -0.48 3.18
C SER A 76 16.58 -1.24 4.49
N GLN A 77 17.76 -1.05 5.05
CA GLN A 77 18.13 -1.65 6.35
C GLN A 77 17.12 -1.30 7.45
N THR A 78 16.57 -0.07 7.43
CA THR A 78 15.51 0.34 8.35
C THR A 78 14.28 -0.55 8.27
N VAL A 79 13.83 -0.92 7.07
CA VAL A 79 12.67 -1.82 6.93
C VAL A 79 13.03 -3.22 7.43
N MET A 80 14.22 -3.72 7.07
CA MET A 80 14.69 -5.04 7.49
C MET A 80 14.77 -5.16 9.03
N GLU A 81 15.26 -4.14 9.72
CA GLU A 81 15.40 -4.12 11.18
C GLU A 81 14.07 -3.95 11.93
N ASN A 82 13.03 -3.42 11.27
CA ASN A 82 11.72 -3.15 11.87
C ASN A 82 10.61 -4.09 11.36
N ALA A 83 10.98 -5.10 10.56
CA ALA A 83 10.05 -6.10 10.06
C ALA A 83 9.67 -7.07 11.18
N ASP A 84 8.39 -7.39 11.28
CA ASP A 84 7.87 -8.39 12.22
C ASP A 84 7.93 -9.81 11.62
N ALA A 85 7.96 -9.90 10.29
CA ALA A 85 8.14 -11.15 9.55
C ALA A 85 8.77 -10.91 8.18
N PHE A 86 9.37 -11.96 7.62
CA PHE A 86 9.90 -11.94 6.26
C PHE A 86 9.12 -12.88 5.35
N MET A 87 8.92 -12.46 4.10
CA MET A 87 8.21 -13.25 3.10
C MET A 87 9.03 -13.31 1.82
N LYS A 88 9.05 -14.47 1.16
CA LYS A 88 9.62 -14.63 -0.17
C LYS A 88 8.67 -15.29 -1.16
N ILE A 89 8.79 -14.89 -2.41
CA ILE A 89 8.17 -15.60 -3.53
C ILE A 89 9.08 -16.80 -3.84
N PRO A 90 8.54 -18.04 -3.90
CA PRO A 90 9.34 -19.19 -4.25
C PRO A 90 9.92 -19.03 -5.66
N MET A 91 11.24 -19.09 -5.77
CA MET A 91 11.98 -18.99 -7.03
C MET A 91 12.56 -20.36 -7.39
N TYR A 92 12.37 -20.77 -8.65
CA TYR A 92 12.95 -21.99 -9.21
C TYR A 92 13.76 -21.62 -10.45
N GLY A 93 15.04 -22.00 -10.49
CA GLY A 93 15.94 -21.70 -11.59
C GLY A 93 17.10 -20.78 -11.19
N PHE A 94 17.65 -20.05 -12.16
CA PHE A 94 18.89 -19.29 -12.01
C PHE A 94 18.70 -17.83 -11.59
N THR A 95 17.46 -17.32 -11.56
CA THR A 95 17.20 -15.93 -11.19
C THR A 95 17.01 -15.80 -9.69
N GLU A 96 17.70 -14.84 -9.09
CA GLU A 96 17.62 -14.60 -7.64
C GLU A 96 16.39 -13.77 -7.24
N SER A 97 15.81 -13.02 -8.19
CA SER A 97 14.63 -12.19 -7.96
C SER A 97 13.78 -12.01 -9.22
N LEU A 98 12.55 -11.57 -9.02
CA LEU A 98 11.66 -11.09 -10.08
C LEU A 98 11.75 -9.56 -10.18
N ASN A 99 11.23 -9.01 -11.28
CA ASN A 99 10.97 -7.57 -11.35
C ASN A 99 10.06 -7.15 -10.18
N ILE A 100 10.28 -5.95 -9.62
CA ILE A 100 9.51 -5.47 -8.46
C ILE A 100 8.00 -5.41 -8.77
N SER A 101 7.60 -4.94 -9.95
CA SER A 101 6.18 -4.86 -10.34
C SER A 101 5.54 -6.24 -10.43
N VAL A 102 6.28 -7.23 -10.93
CA VAL A 102 5.85 -8.63 -10.99
C VAL A 102 5.74 -9.22 -9.58
N SER A 103 6.69 -8.90 -8.71
CA SER A 103 6.68 -9.35 -7.31
C SER A 103 5.46 -8.81 -6.55
N VAL A 104 5.15 -7.52 -6.73
CA VAL A 104 3.96 -6.88 -6.16
C VAL A 104 2.70 -7.52 -6.73
N ALA A 105 2.61 -7.67 -8.06
CA ALA A 105 1.44 -8.26 -8.71
C ALA A 105 1.15 -9.68 -8.24
N LEU A 106 2.16 -10.56 -8.20
CA LEU A 106 2.03 -11.94 -7.72
C LEU A 106 1.61 -11.98 -6.25
N THR A 107 2.23 -11.15 -5.40
CA THR A 107 1.91 -11.09 -3.97
C THR A 107 0.46 -10.66 -3.75
N VAL A 108 0.06 -9.55 -4.37
CA VAL A 108 -1.31 -9.01 -4.23
C VAL A 108 -2.33 -9.99 -4.79
N PHE A 109 -2.11 -10.53 -6.00
CA PHE A 109 -3.03 -11.49 -6.61
C PHE A 109 -3.23 -12.73 -5.71
N TYR A 110 -2.13 -13.37 -5.32
CA TYR A 110 -2.18 -14.61 -4.55
C TYR A 110 -2.83 -14.42 -3.18
N LEU A 111 -2.42 -13.39 -2.43
CA LEU A 111 -2.99 -13.13 -1.10
C LEU A 111 -4.44 -12.66 -1.17
N SER A 112 -4.83 -11.92 -2.21
CA SER A 112 -6.22 -11.54 -2.42
C SER A 112 -7.10 -12.75 -2.69
N GLU A 113 -6.66 -13.67 -3.55
CA GLU A 113 -7.37 -14.93 -3.82
C GLU A 113 -7.45 -15.81 -2.57
N LYS A 114 -6.34 -15.95 -1.84
CA LYS A 114 -6.32 -16.69 -0.57
C LYS A 114 -7.28 -16.06 0.45
N GLY A 115 -7.25 -14.74 0.59
CA GLY A 115 -8.11 -13.99 1.51
C GLY A 115 -9.59 -14.15 1.20
N ARG A 116 -9.99 -13.99 -0.08
CA ARG A 116 -11.37 -14.20 -0.54
C ARG A 116 -11.93 -15.58 -0.22
N ASN A 117 -11.07 -16.61 -0.26
CA ASN A 117 -11.45 -18.00 -0.04
C ASN A 117 -11.36 -18.44 1.44
N SER A 118 -10.67 -17.71 2.31
CA SER A 118 -10.38 -18.16 3.68
C SER A 118 -10.85 -17.21 4.79
N ILE A 119 -11.04 -15.92 4.49
CA ILE A 119 -11.45 -14.92 5.47
C ILE A 119 -12.93 -14.61 5.29
N ALA A 120 -13.72 -14.88 6.33
CA ALA A 120 -15.10 -14.43 6.39
C ALA A 120 -15.14 -12.90 6.47
N ASN A 121 -16.07 -12.27 5.73
CA ASN A 121 -16.24 -10.81 5.71
C ASN A 121 -14.94 -10.05 5.37
N TRP A 122 -14.16 -10.54 4.42
CA TRP A 122 -12.90 -9.90 3.98
C TRP A 122 -13.10 -8.51 3.36
N SER A 123 -14.33 -8.19 2.92
CA SER A 123 -14.67 -6.91 2.32
C SER A 123 -14.80 -5.82 3.39
N LEU A 124 -14.57 -4.57 2.99
CA LEU A 124 -14.90 -3.39 3.80
C LEU A 124 -16.36 -3.43 4.24
N SER A 125 -16.63 -2.94 5.46
CA SER A 125 -17.99 -2.66 5.92
C SER A 125 -18.66 -1.59 5.05
N GLU A 126 -19.98 -1.49 5.09
CA GLU A 126 -20.72 -0.47 4.32
C GLU A 126 -20.24 0.95 4.65
N GLU A 127 -19.96 1.23 5.92
CA GLU A 127 -19.43 2.52 6.36
C GLU A 127 -18.04 2.80 5.77
N GLU A 128 -17.11 1.85 5.86
CA GLU A 128 -15.77 1.98 5.28
C GLU A 128 -15.80 2.10 3.74
N GLN A 129 -16.74 1.41 3.08
CA GLN A 129 -16.94 1.54 1.63
C GLN A 129 -17.37 2.96 1.25
N VAL A 130 -18.33 3.53 1.98
CA VAL A 130 -18.82 4.90 1.75
C VAL A 130 -17.70 5.91 2.02
N GLU A 131 -16.97 5.79 3.12
CA GLU A 131 -15.84 6.68 3.44
C GLU A 131 -14.76 6.62 2.35
N THR A 132 -14.40 5.41 1.92
CA THR A 132 -13.39 5.19 0.87
C THR A 132 -13.86 5.79 -0.46
N LEU A 133 -15.12 5.58 -0.84
CA LEU A 133 -15.69 6.16 -2.06
C LEU A 133 -15.70 7.68 -2.02
N LEU A 134 -16.13 8.28 -0.90
CA LEU A 134 -16.14 9.73 -0.73
C LEU A 134 -14.72 10.31 -0.84
N GLN A 135 -13.72 9.62 -0.30
CA GLN A 135 -12.32 10.02 -0.43
C GLN A 135 -11.83 9.96 -1.88
N TRP A 136 -12.15 8.89 -2.62
CA TRP A 136 -11.80 8.77 -4.04
C TRP A 136 -12.51 9.81 -4.89
N LEU A 137 -13.78 10.10 -4.64
CA LEU A 137 -14.53 11.16 -5.34
C LEU A 137 -13.90 12.53 -5.14
N LYS A 138 -13.52 12.88 -3.90
CA LYS A 138 -12.79 14.13 -3.60
C LYS A 138 -11.49 14.22 -4.39
N THR A 139 -10.77 13.11 -4.50
CA THR A 139 -9.45 13.05 -5.17
C THR A 139 -9.58 13.04 -6.71
N SER A 140 -10.65 12.45 -7.25
CA SER A 140 -10.88 12.31 -8.69
C SER A 140 -11.44 13.58 -9.36
N ILE A 141 -12.10 14.46 -8.61
CA ILE A 141 -12.58 15.74 -9.13
C ILE A 141 -11.45 16.77 -9.02
N ALA A 142 -10.82 17.12 -10.14
CA ALA A 142 -9.86 18.22 -10.20
C ALA A 142 -10.53 19.50 -9.67
N GLN A 143 -9.92 20.13 -8.67
CA GLN A 143 -10.45 21.31 -7.95
C GLN A 143 -11.69 21.07 -7.08
N SER A 144 -11.99 19.85 -6.61
CA SER A 144 -13.11 19.64 -5.66
C SER A 144 -13.02 20.56 -4.44
N GLU A 145 -11.84 20.72 -3.85
CA GLU A 145 -11.61 21.66 -2.76
C GLU A 145 -11.80 23.12 -3.17
N GLY A 146 -11.41 23.49 -4.39
CA GLY A 146 -11.60 24.84 -4.92
C GLY A 146 -13.07 25.17 -5.21
N ILE A 147 -13.83 24.19 -5.72
CA ILE A 147 -15.27 24.30 -5.96
C ILE A 147 -16.04 24.31 -4.64
N ILE A 148 -15.66 23.47 -3.68
CA ILE A 148 -16.24 23.44 -2.33
C ILE A 148 -15.92 24.74 -1.58
N GLN A 149 -14.68 25.22 -1.60
CA GLN A 149 -14.32 26.51 -1.01
C GLN A 149 -15.08 27.66 -1.66
N LYS A 150 -15.15 27.69 -3.00
CA LYS A 150 -15.89 28.72 -3.72
C LYS A 150 -17.38 28.68 -3.36
N TYR A 151 -17.98 27.49 -3.29
CA TYR A 151 -19.38 27.34 -2.89
C TYR A 151 -19.63 27.77 -1.43
N LEU A 152 -18.75 27.42 -0.49
CA LEU A 152 -18.84 27.84 0.90
C LEU A 152 -18.68 29.36 1.06
N LEU A 153 -17.76 29.97 0.31
CA LEU A 153 -17.58 31.43 0.21
C LEU A 153 -18.81 32.11 -0.40
N ASP A 154 -19.34 31.58 -1.50
CA ASP A 154 -20.51 32.14 -2.19
C ASP A 154 -21.80 32.03 -1.34
N ASN A 155 -21.83 31.16 -0.32
CA ASN A 155 -23.01 30.91 0.54
C ASN A 155 -22.80 31.22 2.03
N ASN A 156 -21.68 31.82 2.45
CA ASN A 156 -21.36 32.16 3.85
C ASN A 156 -21.51 30.98 4.84
N LEU A 157 -21.04 29.80 4.47
CA LEU A 157 -21.06 28.61 5.34
C LEU A 157 -19.65 28.32 5.86
N GLU A 158 -19.46 28.29 7.19
CA GLU A 158 -18.17 27.92 7.80
C GLU A 158 -18.02 26.39 7.93
N LYS A 159 -16.77 25.91 7.77
CA LYS A 159 -16.42 24.50 8.04
C LYS A 159 -16.45 24.26 9.56
N HIS A 160 -17.36 23.40 10.02
CA HIS A 160 -17.23 22.71 11.31
C HIS A 160 -16.39 21.44 11.17
#